data_AF-A0A182PWM0-F1
#
_entry.id   AF-A0A182PWM0-F1
#
_cell.length_a   1.000
_cell.length_b   1.000
_cell.length_c   1.000
_cell.angle_alpha   90.00
_cell.angle_beta   90.00
_cell.angle_gamma   90.00
#
_symmetry.space_group_name_H-M   'P 1'
#
loop_
_entity.id
_entity.type
_entity.pdbx_description
1 polymer ?
#
loop_
_entity_poly.entity_id
_entity_poly.type
_entity_poly.pdbx_seq_one_letter_code
_entity_poly.pdbx_strand_id
1 'polypeptide(L)'
;MDTAHLHDHLDTAHLHNPTHRSMNAALLHILKGMINWPLFIASYEHSKAICGYSDDENLLRLQRALKGAALEAMVPLLYLPSGLQEAVATLKLRFGRPEVIVERLIEKVRRMPVPRADRLETLAEFGFAV
;
A
#
# COMPACT_ATOMS: atom_id res chain seq x y z
N MET A 1 -11.82 28.75 -44.55
CA MET A 1 -12.10 27.31 -44.38
C MET A 1 -11.03 26.79 -43.47
N ASP A 2 -11.38 26.77 -42.19
CA ASP A 2 -10.45 26.77 -41.06
C ASP A 2 -9.72 25.45 -40.84
N THR A 3 -8.46 25.64 -40.48
CA THR A 3 -7.51 24.70 -39.90
C THR A 3 -7.97 24.18 -38.54
N ALA A 4 -7.85 22.87 -38.29
CA ALA A 4 -7.37 22.25 -37.05
C ALA A 4 -7.97 20.84 -36.85
N HIS A 5 -7.35 19.84 -37.48
CA HIS A 5 -7.51 18.43 -37.07
C HIS A 5 -6.29 18.03 -36.23
N LEU A 6 -6.10 18.72 -35.11
CA LEU A 6 -5.06 18.44 -34.11
C LEU A 6 -5.69 18.52 -32.72
N HIS A 7 -6.26 17.40 -32.29
CA HIS A 7 -6.35 17.03 -30.88
C HIS A 7 -6.84 15.58 -30.81
N ASP A 8 -5.89 14.65 -30.71
CA ASP A 8 -6.10 13.39 -29.96
C ASP A 8 -4.76 12.68 -29.72
N HIS A 9 -3.80 13.42 -29.14
CA HIS A 9 -2.52 12.86 -28.69
C HIS A 9 -2.17 13.17 -27.24
N LEU A 10 -3.12 13.70 -26.47
CA LEU A 10 -2.96 13.89 -25.03
C LEU A 10 -3.72 12.76 -24.32
N ASP A 11 -2.99 11.71 -23.94
CA ASP A 11 -3.23 10.91 -22.70
C ASP A 11 -2.54 9.54 -22.71
N THR A 12 -1.30 9.48 -23.18
CA THR A 12 -0.42 8.32 -22.94
C THR A 12 0.92 8.68 -22.29
N ALA A 13 1.17 9.97 -22.02
CA ALA A 13 2.43 10.44 -21.44
C ALA A 13 2.53 10.26 -19.91
N HIS A 14 1.42 10.16 -19.18
CA HIS A 14 1.46 10.11 -17.70
C HIS A 14 1.92 8.76 -17.11
N LEU A 15 1.81 7.66 -17.88
CA LEU A 15 2.29 6.34 -17.45
C LEU A 15 3.83 6.21 -17.42
N HIS A 16 4.58 7.20 -17.94
CA HIS A 16 6.04 7.11 -18.08
C HIS A 16 6.86 7.98 -17.12
N ASN A 17 6.24 8.65 -16.13
CA ASN A 17 7.00 9.42 -15.14
C ASN A 17 7.82 8.46 -14.24
N PRO A 18 9.17 8.53 -14.25
CA PRO A 18 10.03 7.65 -13.47
C PRO A 18 9.76 7.77 -11.95
N THR A 19 9.35 8.95 -11.49
CA THR A 19 8.93 9.21 -10.11
C THR A 19 7.69 8.38 -9.74
N HIS A 20 6.69 8.33 -10.63
CA HIS A 20 5.47 7.56 -10.40
C HIS A 20 5.77 6.05 -10.35
N ARG A 21 6.67 5.56 -11.21
CA ARG A 21 7.09 4.16 -11.20
C ARG A 21 7.80 3.78 -9.90
N SER A 22 8.70 4.63 -9.42
CA SER A 22 9.44 4.41 -8.16
C SER A 22 8.51 4.35 -6.94
N MET A 23 7.58 5.30 -6.81
CA MET A 23 6.65 5.34 -5.67
C MET A 23 5.64 4.18 -5.69
N ASN A 24 5.20 3.78 -6.88
CA ASN A 24 4.36 2.59 -7.03
C ASN A 24 5.09 1.31 -6.62
N ALA A 25 6.36 1.16 -7.00
CA ALA A 25 7.17 0.03 -6.55
C ALA A 25 7.34 0.03 -5.02
N ALA A 26 7.59 1.19 -4.40
CA ALA A 26 7.69 1.29 -2.95
C ALA A 26 6.41 0.84 -2.22
N LEU A 27 5.23 1.24 -2.72
CA LEU A 27 3.95 0.80 -2.14
C LEU A 27 3.74 -0.71 -2.23
N LEU A 28 4.15 -1.35 -3.32
CA LEU A 28 4.09 -2.80 -3.47
C LEU A 28 5.00 -3.54 -2.47
N HIS A 29 6.17 -2.98 -2.18
CA HIS A 29 7.11 -3.56 -1.22
C HIS A 29 6.63 -3.43 0.24
N ILE A 30 5.92 -2.36 0.58
CA ILE A 30 5.47 -2.08 1.96
C ILE A 30 4.43 -3.11 2.44
N LEU A 31 3.56 -3.63 1.56
CA LEU A 31 2.43 -4.50 1.95
C LEU A 31 2.77 -5.98 2.27
N LYS A 32 4.01 -6.30 2.66
CA LYS A 32 4.30 -7.61 3.27
C LYS A 32 3.70 -7.74 4.69
N GLY A 33 2.37 -7.92 4.76
CA GLY A 33 1.63 -8.29 5.97
C GLY A 33 0.87 -7.15 6.67
N MET A 34 -0.17 -7.51 7.45
CA MET A 34 -1.05 -6.56 8.17
C MET A 34 -0.32 -5.60 9.13
N ILE A 35 0.84 -5.99 9.65
CA ILE A 35 1.65 -5.16 10.55
C ILE A 35 2.12 -3.87 9.85
N ASN A 36 2.29 -3.91 8.52
CA ASN A 36 2.77 -2.76 7.77
C ASN A 36 1.64 -1.83 7.30
N TRP A 37 0.39 -2.07 7.74
CA TRP A 37 -0.75 -1.24 7.35
C TRP A 37 -0.55 0.27 7.62
N PRO A 38 -0.06 0.72 8.80
CA PRO A 38 0.18 2.15 9.04
C PRO A 38 1.17 2.76 8.05
N LEU A 39 2.24 2.03 7.73
CA LEU A 39 3.24 2.48 6.77
C LEU A 39 2.67 2.53 5.34
N PHE A 40 1.84 1.55 4.98
CA PHE A 40 1.16 1.52 3.69
C PHE A 40 0.23 2.71 3.51
N ILE A 41 -0.69 2.94 4.45
CA ILE A 41 -1.71 3.99 4.29
C ILE A 41 -1.07 5.39 4.28
N ALA A 42 -0.07 5.63 5.12
CA ALA A 42 0.68 6.88 5.13
C ALA A 42 1.41 7.12 3.80
N SER A 43 2.08 6.10 3.26
CA SER A 43 2.79 6.20 1.97
C SER A 43 1.81 6.39 0.81
N TYR A 44 0.66 5.73 0.85
CA TYR A 44 -0.37 5.81 -0.17
C TYR A 44 -0.99 7.21 -0.22
N GLU A 45 -1.36 7.77 0.94
CA GLU A 45 -1.93 9.12 1.04
C GLU A 45 -0.90 10.19 0.67
N HIS A 46 0.34 10.06 1.13
CA HIS A 46 1.42 10.97 0.79
C HIS A 46 1.66 11.00 -0.73
N SER A 47 1.80 9.82 -1.35
CA SER A 47 2.01 9.70 -2.80
C SER A 47 0.79 10.16 -3.62
N LYS A 48 -0.43 9.94 -3.14
CA LYS A 48 -1.63 10.54 -3.74
C LYS A 48 -1.53 12.07 -3.78
N ALA A 49 -1.11 12.68 -2.68
CA ALA A 49 -1.01 14.13 -2.58
C ALA A 49 0.10 14.72 -3.46
N ILE A 50 1.29 14.11 -3.50
CA ILE A 50 2.45 14.70 -4.19
C ILE A 50 2.54 14.37 -5.68
N CYS A 51 1.89 13.30 -6.15
CA CYS A 51 1.93 12.89 -7.56
C CYS A 51 0.68 13.26 -8.35
N GLY A 52 -0.40 13.70 -7.70
CA GLY A 52 -1.63 14.09 -8.37
C GLY A 52 -2.34 12.93 -9.07
N TYR A 53 -2.25 11.71 -8.53
CA TYR A 53 -2.89 10.54 -9.13
C TYR A 53 -4.42 10.70 -9.20
N SER A 54 -5.01 10.33 -10.33
CA SER A 54 -6.46 10.26 -10.51
C SER A 54 -7.09 9.18 -9.62
N ASP A 55 -8.41 9.22 -9.46
CA ASP A 55 -9.10 8.22 -8.66
C ASP A 55 -9.00 6.81 -9.28
N ASP A 56 -9.00 6.71 -10.62
CA ASP A 56 -8.79 5.43 -11.34
C ASP A 56 -7.36 4.89 -11.16
N GLU A 57 -6.35 5.76 -11.23
CA GLU A 57 -4.96 5.37 -10.98
C GLU A 57 -4.80 4.87 -9.54
N ASN A 58 -5.45 5.54 -8.59
CA ASN A 58 -5.46 5.16 -7.19
C ASN A 58 -6.17 3.83 -6.93
N LEU A 59 -7.30 3.57 -7.59
CA LEU A 59 -7.97 2.26 -7.55
C LEU A 59 -7.05 1.15 -8.08
N LEU A 60 -6.38 1.38 -9.22
CA LEU A 60 -5.44 0.41 -9.78
C LEU A 60 -4.23 0.17 -8.86
N ARG A 61 -3.76 1.20 -8.16
CA ARG A 61 -2.69 1.08 -7.15
C ARG A 61 -3.15 0.23 -5.98
N LEU A 62 -4.36 0.43 -5.47
CA LEU A 62 -4.95 -0.41 -4.42
C LEU A 62 -5.09 -1.87 -4.89
N GLN A 63 -5.61 -2.11 -6.09
CA GLN A 63 -5.73 -3.46 -6.67
C GLN A 63 -4.38 -4.20 -6.72
N ARG A 64 -3.31 -3.51 -7.11
CA ARG A 64 -1.96 -4.11 -7.19
C ARG A 64 -1.32 -4.32 -5.84
N ALA A 65 -1.62 -3.43 -4.88
CA ALA A 65 -1.00 -3.42 -3.57
C ALA A 65 -1.65 -4.48 -2.65
N LEU A 66 -2.97 -4.61 -2.68
CA LEU A 66 -3.71 -5.57 -1.86
C LEU A 66 -3.48 -7.02 -2.32
N LYS A 67 -3.37 -7.94 -1.36
CA LYS A 67 -3.20 -9.38 -1.61
C LYS A 67 -4.05 -10.21 -0.65
N GLY A 68 -4.37 -11.44 -1.06
CA GLY A 68 -5.11 -12.41 -0.26
C GLY A 68 -6.45 -11.88 0.24
N ALA A 69 -6.77 -12.13 1.51
CA ALA A 69 -8.05 -11.76 2.12
C ALA A 69 -8.38 -10.25 2.05
N ALA A 70 -7.38 -9.38 1.96
CA ALA A 70 -7.61 -7.94 1.80
C ALA A 70 -8.08 -7.58 0.38
N LEU A 71 -7.55 -8.26 -0.63
CA LEU A 71 -8.00 -8.08 -2.01
C LEU A 71 -9.40 -8.66 -2.19
N GLU A 72 -9.61 -9.91 -1.79
CA GLU A 72 -10.90 -10.61 -1.94
C GLU A 72 -12.07 -9.83 -1.34
N ALA A 73 -11.87 -9.23 -0.17
CA ALA A 73 -12.87 -8.41 0.48
C ALA A 73 -13.19 -7.12 -0.26
N MET A 74 -12.23 -6.55 -0.99
CA MET A 74 -12.32 -5.22 -1.60
C MET A 74 -12.65 -5.27 -3.08
N VAL A 75 -12.58 -6.44 -3.72
CA VAL A 75 -12.83 -6.65 -5.16
C VAL A 75 -14.04 -5.83 -5.64
N PRO A 76 -15.26 -5.94 -5.07
CA PRO A 76 -16.42 -5.21 -5.58
C PRO A 76 -16.24 -3.68 -5.61
N LEU A 77 -15.58 -3.13 -4.59
CA LEU A 77 -15.34 -1.68 -4.47
C LEU A 77 -14.23 -1.20 -5.40
N LEU A 78 -13.26 -2.07 -5.71
CA LEU A 78 -12.12 -1.72 -6.56
C LEU A 78 -12.46 -1.64 -8.05
N TYR A 79 -13.60 -2.19 -8.48
CA TYR A 79 -14.08 -2.12 -9.86
C TYR A 79 -15.13 -1.02 -10.10
N LEU A 80 -15.57 -0.31 -9.04
CA LEU A 80 -16.50 0.79 -9.16
C LEU A 80 -15.74 2.10 -9.40
N PRO A 81 -16.05 2.89 -10.46
CA PRO A 81 -15.36 4.15 -10.77
C PRO A 81 -15.38 5.18 -9.63
N SER A 82 -16.38 5.13 -8.75
CA SER A 82 -16.51 5.97 -7.56
C SER A 82 -16.17 5.26 -6.25
N GLY A 83 -15.64 4.04 -6.32
CA GLY A 83 -15.40 3.17 -5.16
C GLY A 83 -14.18 3.53 -4.34
N LEU A 84 -13.35 4.50 -4.76
CA LEU A 84 -12.07 4.78 -4.10
C LEU A 84 -12.23 5.20 -2.63
N GLN A 85 -13.14 6.14 -2.35
CA GLN A 85 -13.37 6.63 -0.99
C GLN A 85 -13.85 5.51 -0.07
N GLU A 86 -14.80 4.71 -0.56
CA GLU A 86 -15.35 3.58 0.18
C GLU A 86 -14.29 2.50 0.40
N ALA A 87 -13.51 2.15 -0.62
CA ALA A 87 -12.41 1.19 -0.51
C ALA A 87 -11.38 1.62 0.54
N VAL A 88 -10.95 2.89 0.53
CA VAL A 88 -10.01 3.41 1.53
C VAL A 88 -10.62 3.38 2.94
N ALA A 89 -11.89 3.77 3.09
CA ALA A 89 -12.59 3.74 4.37
C ALA A 89 -12.72 2.31 4.92
N THR A 90 -13.12 1.35 4.08
CA THR A 90 -13.24 -0.05 4.49
C THR A 90 -11.89 -0.65 4.86
N LEU A 91 -10.84 -0.33 4.09
CA LEU A 91 -9.49 -0.78 4.42
C LEU A 91 -9.01 -0.23 5.78
N LYS A 92 -9.25 1.06 6.06
CA LYS A 92 -8.95 1.66 7.38
C LYS A 92 -9.71 0.98 8.51
N LEU A 93 -11.00 0.72 8.32
CA LEU A 93 -11.83 0.05 9.32
C LEU A 93 -11.34 -1.38 9.60
N ARG A 94 -10.96 -2.13 8.56
CA ARG A 94 -10.66 -3.56 8.66
C ARG A 94 -9.21 -3.85 9.04
N PHE A 95 -8.27 -3.03 8.59
CA PHE A 95 -6.83 -3.24 8.77
C PHE A 95 -6.15 -2.18 9.65
N GLY A 96 -6.80 -1.04 9.88
CA GLY A 96 -6.27 0.07 10.68
C GLY A 96 -6.58 0.02 12.17
N ARG A 97 -7.02 -1.12 12.70
CA ARG A 97 -7.34 -1.29 14.12
C ARG A 97 -6.06 -1.35 14.95
N PRO A 98 -5.70 -0.30 15.71
CA PRO A 98 -4.42 -0.24 16.41
C PRO A 98 -4.27 -1.37 17.43
N GLU A 99 -5.36 -1.81 18.06
CA GLU A 99 -5.34 -2.90 19.05
C GLU A 99 -4.89 -4.22 18.40
N VAL A 100 -5.41 -4.52 17.20
CA VAL A 100 -5.07 -5.75 16.46
C VAL A 100 -3.63 -5.69 15.94
N ILE A 101 -3.18 -4.50 15.53
CA ILE A 101 -1.80 -4.30 15.07
C ILE A 101 -0.83 -4.53 16.24
N VAL A 102 -1.09 -3.92 17.39
CA VAL A 102 -0.29 -4.07 18.61
C VAL A 102 -0.27 -5.54 19.07
N GLU A 103 -1.42 -6.21 19.10
CA GLU A 103 -1.51 -7.63 19.47
C GLU A 103 -0.66 -8.51 18.55
N ARG A 104 -0.69 -8.27 17.23
CA ARG A 104 0.16 -9.00 16.27
C ARG A 104 1.64 -8.70 16.44
N LEU A 105 2.01 -7.46 16.79
CA LEU A 105 3.39 -7.10 17.10
C LEU A 105 3.88 -7.80 18.37
N ILE A 106 3.07 -7.82 19.42
CA ILE A 106 3.37 -8.54 20.67
C ILE A 106 3.52 -10.03 20.39
N GLU A 107 2.61 -10.63 19.63
CA GLU A 107 2.67 -12.05 19.26
C GLU A 107 3.92 -12.36 18.42
N LYS A 108 4.30 -11.46 17.50
CA LYS A 108 5.54 -11.59 16.74
C LYS A 108 6.74 -11.63 17.68
N VAL A 109 6.84 -10.69 18.62
CA VAL A 109 7.94 -10.63 19.62
C VAL A 109 7.96 -11.88 20.50
N ARG A 110 6.79 -12.36 20.96
CA ARG A 110 6.68 -13.58 21.79
C ARG A 110 7.12 -14.86 21.09
N ARG A 111 6.97 -14.94 19.76
CA ARG A 111 7.40 -16.09 18.96
C ARG A 111 8.89 -16.08 18.65
N MET A 112 9.58 -14.97 18.89
CA MET A 112 11.01 -14.89 18.63
C MET A 112 11.77 -15.79 19.61
N PRO A 113 12.85 -16.45 19.16
CA PRO A 113 13.70 -17.20 20.06
C PRO A 113 14.21 -16.26 21.16
N VAL A 114 14.23 -16.76 22.40
CA VAL A 114 14.80 -16.01 23.54
C VAL A 114 16.22 -15.61 23.15
N PRO A 115 16.58 -14.32 23.22
CA PRO A 115 17.93 -13.88 22.89
C PRO A 115 18.90 -14.53 23.86
N ARG A 116 19.83 -15.35 23.36
CA ARG A 116 20.83 -16.02 24.19
C ARG A 116 22.21 -15.47 23.88
N ALA A 117 22.96 -15.11 24.93
CA ALA A 117 24.31 -14.58 24.78
C ALA A 117 25.28 -15.58 24.13
N ASP A 118 25.00 -16.88 24.26
CA ASP A 118 25.74 -17.99 23.63
C ASP A 118 25.32 -18.26 22.17
N ARG A 119 24.29 -17.57 21.66
CA ARG A 119 23.82 -17.65 20.26
C ARG A 119 23.56 -16.27 19.70
N LEU A 120 24.63 -15.64 19.21
CA LEU A 120 24.61 -14.27 18.69
C LEU A 120 23.57 -14.06 17.58
N GLU A 121 23.21 -15.08 16.80
CA GLU A 121 22.16 -14.98 15.79
C GLU A 121 20.81 -14.60 16.42
N THR A 122 20.45 -15.22 17.55
CA THR A 122 19.19 -14.92 18.25
C THR A 122 19.16 -13.51 18.84
N LEU A 123 20.32 -12.99 19.25
CA LEU A 123 20.49 -11.63 19.74
C LEU A 123 20.33 -10.61 18.61
N ALA A 124 20.93 -10.89 17.45
CA ALA A 124 20.81 -10.07 16.25
C ALA A 124 19.38 -10.06 15.70
N GLU A 125 18.75 -11.24 15.57
CA GLU A 125 17.36 -11.35 15.12
C GLU A 125 16.40 -10.55 16.01
N PHE A 126 16.56 -10.63 17.34
CA PHE A 126 15.81 -9.81 18.28
C PHE A 126 16.06 -8.32 18.08
N GLY A 127 17.33 -7.90 18.03
CA GLY A 127 17.70 -6.49 17.86
C GLY A 127 17.20 -5.85 16.55
N PHE A 128 17.02 -6.60 15.47
CA PHE A 128 16.47 -6.08 14.22
C PHE A 128 14.93 -6.04 14.19
N ALA A 129 14.24 -6.68 15.12
CA ALA A 129 12.79 -6.81 15.10
C ALA A 129 12.04 -5.80 15.99
N VAL A 130 12.74 -5.17 16.94
CA VAL A 130 12.25 -4.09 17.83
C VAL A 130 12.88 -2.75 17.48
#